data_AF-A0AAP6WWX8-F1
#
_entry.id   AF-A0AAP6WWX8-F1
#
_cell.length_a   1.000
_cell.length_b   1.000
_cell.length_c   1.000
_cell.angle_alpha   90.00
_cell.angle_beta   90.00
_cell.angle_gamma   90.00
#
_symmetry.space_group_name_H-M   'P 1'
#
loop_
_entity.id
_entity.type
_entity.pdbx_description
1 polymer ?
#
loop_
_entity_poly.entity_id
_entity_poly.type
_entity_poly.pdbx_seq_one_letter_code
_entity_poly.pdbx_strand_id
1 'polypeptide(L)' 'MTDVKIKTISGGVYFVKTAEPFEKYVERMTSFNGYIYASTIIKQPTYIKTDTIESITLIEERGK' A
#
# COMPACT_ATOMS: atom_id res chain seq x y z
N MET A 1 -6.60 -7.26 10.30
CA MET A 1 -5.31 -6.95 9.63
C MET A 1 -5.58 -6.89 8.15
N THR A 2 -5.05 -5.86 7.49
CA THR A 2 -5.42 -5.49 6.13
C THR A 2 -4.22 -5.60 5.21
N ASP A 3 -4.40 -6.36 4.14
CA ASP A 3 -3.43 -6.59 3.09
C ASP A 3 -3.87 -5.80 1.85
N VAL A 4 -2.97 -4.98 1.31
CA VAL A 4 -3.24 -4.16 0.13
C VAL A 4 -2.17 -4.35 -0.93
N LYS A 5 -2.59 -4.25 -2.19
CA LYS A 5 -1.74 -4.16 -3.37
C LYS A 5 -1.63 -2.70 -3.78
N ILE A 6 -0.42 -2.24 -4.07
CA ILE A 6 -0.14 -0.93 -4.63
C ILE A 6 0.43 -1.10 -6.03
N LYS A 7 -0.09 -0.34 -6.98
CA LYS A 7 0.48 -0.19 -8.32
C LYS A 7 1.00 1.24 -8.46
N THR A 8 2.22 1.41 -8.96
CA THR A 8 2.79 2.73 -9.27
C THR A 8 2.61 3.09 -10.74
N ILE A 9 2.69 4.38 -11.04
CA ILE A 9 2.64 4.94 -12.41
C ILE A 9 3.70 4.35 -13.34
N SER A 10 4.81 3.86 -12.80
CA SER A 10 5.88 3.17 -13.54
C SER A 10 5.60 1.69 -13.82
N GLY A 11 4.44 1.17 -13.37
CA GLY A 11 4.06 -0.24 -13.49
C GLY A 11 4.58 -1.15 -12.37
N GLY A 12 5.21 -0.59 -11.33
CA GLY A 12 5.67 -1.35 -10.17
C GLY A 12 4.49 -1.89 -9.35
N VAL A 13 4.61 -3.13 -8.85
CA VAL A 13 3.60 -3.78 -8.01
C VAL A 13 4.19 -4.12 -6.66
N TYR A 14 3.50 -3.70 -5.60
CA TYR A 14 3.94 -3.82 -4.23
C TYR A 14 2.80 -4.24 -3.30
N PHE A 15 3.17 -4.73 -2.11
CA PHE A 15 2.25 -5.26 -1.13
C PHE A 15 2.53 -4.65 0.24
N VAL A 16 1.47 -4.18 0.90
CA VAL A 16 1.53 -3.62 2.26
C VAL A 16 0.62 -4.41 3.17
N LYS A 17 1.11 -4.68 4.38
CA LYS A 17 0.33 -5.21 5.50
C LYS A 17 0.21 -4.12 6.55
N THR A 18 -1.01 -3.81 6.96
CA THR A 18 -1.29 -2.78 7.95
C THR A 18 -2.32 -3.25 8.98
N ALA A 19 -2.24 -2.70 10.19
CA ALA A 19 -3.27 -2.89 11.22
C ALA A 19 -4.48 -1.97 11.00
N GLU A 20 -4.35 -0.95 10.15
CA GLU A 20 -5.43 -0.01 9.82
C GLU A 20 -6.49 -0.68 8.93
N PRO A 21 -7.78 -0.38 9.14
CA PRO A 21 -8.82 -0.69 8.15
C PRO A 21 -8.50 -0.06 6.79
N PHE A 22 -8.94 -0.71 5.72
CA PHE A 22 -8.65 -0.33 4.34
C PHE A 22 -8.99 1.13 4.04
N GLU A 23 -10.19 1.58 4.42
CA GLU A 23 -10.64 2.95 4.18
C GLU A 23 -9.72 3.98 4.86
N LYS A 24 -9.34 3.73 6.12
CA LYS A 24 -8.41 4.59 6.87
C LYS A 24 -7.01 4.60 6.26
N TYR A 25 -6.56 3.44 5.78
CA TYR A 25 -5.28 3.34 5.09
C TYR A 25 -5.28 4.20 3.82
N VAL A 26 -6.32 4.07 2.98
CA VAL A 26 -6.45 4.87 1.75
C VAL A 26 -6.52 6.36 2.05
N GLU A 27 -7.35 6.78 3.01
CA GLU A 27 -7.46 8.18 3.44
C GLU A 27 -6.09 8.75 3.85
N ARG A 28 -5.34 8.00 4.67
CA ARG A 28 -3.98 8.38 5.05
C ARG A 28 -3.05 8.47 3.84
N MET A 29 -3.09 7.52 2.92
CA MET A 29 -2.23 7.52 1.73
C MET A 29 -2.52 8.69 0.80
N THR A 30 -3.78 9.12 0.68
CA THR A 30 -4.14 10.30 -0.14
C THR A 30 -3.70 11.63 0.46
N SER A 31 -3.53 11.68 1.79
CA SER A 31 -3.14 12.91 2.50
C SER A 31 -1.64 12.96 2.84
N PHE A 32 -0.91 11.85 2.66
CA PHE A 32 0.49 11.72 3.05
C PHE A 32 1.44 11.95 1.87
N ASN A 33 2.37 12.90 2.03
CA ASN A 33 3.47 13.11 1.07
C ASN A 33 4.78 12.57 1.66
N GLY A 34 5.24 11.43 1.15
CA GLY A 34 6.45 10.80 1.64
C GLY A 34 6.70 9.42 1.07
N TYR A 35 7.32 8.56 1.87
CA TYR A 35 7.61 7.18 1.51
C TYR A 35 6.85 6.20 2.40
N ILE A 36 6.35 5.13 1.81
CA ILE A 36 5.64 4.07 2.53
C ILE A 36 6.44 2.77 2.45
N TYR A 37 6.47 2.06 3.57
CA TYR A 37 7.12 0.77 3.63
C TYR A 37 6.24 -0.30 2.99
N ALA A 38 6.81 -1.10 2.11
CA ALA A 38 6.11 -2.14 1.38
C ALA A 38 7.03 -3.33 1.09
N SER A 39 6.48 -4.34 0.43
CA SER A 39 7.22 -5.50 -0.06
C SER A 39 6.98 -5.69 -1.56
N THR A 40 8.01 -6.15 -2.26
CA THR A 40 7.90 -6.54 -3.67
C THR A 40 7.19 -7.90 -3.81
N ILE A 41 6.93 -8.34 -5.05
CA ILE A 41 6.35 -9.66 -5.33
C ILE A 41 7.18 -10.82 -4.77
N ILE A 42 8.50 -10.65 -4.64
CA ILE A 42 9.42 -11.62 -4.02
C ILE A 42 9.59 -11.41 -2.51
N LYS A 43 8.68 -10.66 -1.87
CA LYS A 43 8.67 -10.34 -0.43
C LYS A 43 9.91 -9.57 0.05
N GLN A 44 10.63 -8.89 -0.83
CA GLN A 44 11.75 -8.04 -0.45
C GLN A 44 11.22 -6.70 0.08
N PRO A 45 11.64 -6.26 1.28
CA PRO A 45 11.32 -4.93 1.80
C PRO A 45 11.75 -3.79 0.89
N THR A 46 10.94 -2.75 0.78
CA THR A 46 11.25 -1.55 0.00
C THR A 46 10.43 -0.35 0.47
N TYR A 47 10.73 0.82 -0.10
CA TYR A 47 10.01 2.05 0.12
C TYR A 47 9.46 2.58 -1.20
N ILE A 48 8.20 3.01 -1.19
CA ILE A 48 7.52 3.58 -2.36
C ILE A 48 7.17 5.02 -2.05
N LYS A 49 7.44 5.94 -2.98
CA LYS A 49 7.04 7.34 -2.83
C LYS A 49 5.54 7.48 -3.12
N THR A 50 4.78 8.15 -2.25
CA THR A 50 3.31 8.18 -2.34
C THR A 50 2.79 8.90 -3.59
N ASP A 51 3.51 9.89 -4.10
CA ASP A 51 3.19 10.59 -5.35
C ASP A 51 3.32 9.71 -6.62
N THR A 52 3.93 8.52 -6.50
CA THR A 52 4.02 7.56 -7.60
C THR A 52 2.90 6.54 -7.60
N ILE A 53 2.02 6.52 -6.59
CA ILE A 53 0.94 5.55 -6.47
C ILE A 53 -0.14 5.85 -7.52
N GLU A 54 -0.41 4.87 -8.38
CA GLU A 54 -1.49 4.90 -9.37
C GLU A 54 -2.79 4.34 -8.77
N SER A 55 -2.69 3.24 -8.02
CA SER A 55 -3.86 2.62 -7.39
C SER A 55 -3.50 1.82 -6.14
N ILE A 56 -4.48 1.74 -5.23
CA ILE A 56 -4.44 0.90 -4.03
C ILE A 56 -5.63 -0.04 -4.12
N THR A 57 -5.39 -1.35 -4.02
CA THR A 57 -6.41 -2.39 -4.10
C THR A 57 -6.41 -3.21 -2.81
N LEU A 58 -7.58 -3.37 -2.21
CA LEU A 58 -7.77 -4.30 -1.10
C LEU A 58 -7.55 -5.74 -1.57
N ILE A 59 -6.73 -6.51 -0.86
CA ILE A 59 -6.55 -7.96 -1.09
C ILE A 59 -7.39 -8.73 -0.07
N GLU A 60 -7.15 -8.47 1.21
CA GLU A 60 -7.82 -9.13 2.32
C GLU A 60 -7.95 -8.13 3.48
N GLU A 61 -9.10 -8.08 4.12
CA GLU A 61 -9.28 -7.42 5.41
C GLU A 61 -9.87 -8.42 6.38
N ARG A 62 -9.07 -8.82 7.37
CA ARG A 62 -9.59 -9.61 8.49
C ARG A 62 -10.23 -8.66 9.47
N GLY A 63 -11.54 -8.85 9.67
CA GLY A 63 -12.37 -8.11 10.62
C GLY A 63 -11.80 -8.14 12.05
N LYS A 64 -12.28 -7.20 12.88
CA LYS A 64 -11.94 -7.13 14.30
C LYS A 64 -12.29 -8.41 15.04
#